data_AF-A0A7K0TP78-F1
#
_entry.id   AF-A0A7K0TP78-F1
#
_cell.length_a   1.000
_cell.length_b   1.000
_cell.length_c   1.000
_cell.angle_alpha   90.00
_cell.angle_beta   90.00
_cell.angle_gamma   90.00
#
_symmetry.space_group_name_H-M   'P 1'
#
loop_
_entity.id
_entity.type
_entity.pdbx_description
1 polymer ?
#
loop_
_entity_poly.entity_id
_entity_poly.type
_entity_poly.pdbx_seq_one_letter_code
_entity_poly.pdbx_strand_id
1 'polypeptide(L)'
;MNEQLVAGALARVFEHEATFAIRPDTPLSSFGPIDQVWVMLVRAIFEGAQERGLDIKITDADIGEVQTFGELVQLVDRLSGAEVRTIS
;
A
#
# COMPACT_ATOMS: atom_id res chain seq x y z
N MET A 1 11.95 -0.27 1.92
CA MET A 1 11.68 0.23 0.55
C MET A 1 10.21 0.09 0.12
N ASN A 2 9.33 -0.57 0.90
CA ASN A 2 7.89 -0.66 0.62
C ASN A 2 7.08 0.59 1.03
N GLU A 3 7.56 1.36 2.00
CA GLU A 3 6.96 2.65 2.39
C GLU A 3 6.81 3.63 1.22
N GLN A 4 7.85 3.79 0.41
CA GLN A 4 7.81 4.66 -0.79
C GLN A 4 6.84 4.17 -1.85
N LEU A 5 6.63 2.85 -1.95
CA LEU A 5 5.68 2.27 -2.89
C LEU A 5 4.25 2.59 -2.45
N VAL A 6 3.94 2.41 -1.17
CA VAL A 6 2.62 2.74 -0.60
C VAL A 6 2.37 4.24 -0.66
N ALA A 7 3.36 5.07 -0.30
CA ALA A 7 3.26 6.52 -0.40
C ALA A 7 3.03 6.99 -1.85
N GLY A 8 3.74 6.40 -2.82
CA GLY A 8 3.55 6.69 -4.24
C GLY A 8 2.17 6.28 -4.76
N ALA A 9 1.65 5.12 -4.31
CA ALA A 9 0.31 4.67 -4.66
C ALA A 9 -0.78 5.60 -4.09
N LEU A 10 -0.64 6.04 -2.82
CA LEU A 10 -1.52 7.02 -2.21
C LEU A 10 -1.50 8.36 -2.95
N ALA A 11 -0.30 8.88 -3.26
CA ALA A 11 -0.14 10.13 -4.00
C ALA A 11 -0.84 10.08 -5.37
N ARG A 12 -0.71 8.95 -6.08
CA ARG A 12 -1.34 8.74 -7.38
C ARG A 12 -2.87 8.65 -7.30
N VAL A 13 -3.40 7.97 -6.29
CA VAL A 13 -4.84 7.75 -6.13
C VAL A 13 -5.57 9.00 -5.67
N PHE A 14 -4.94 9.78 -4.79
CA PHE A 14 -5.52 10.99 -4.22
C PHE A 14 -5.10 12.27 -4.96
N GLU A 15 -4.44 12.14 -6.12
CA GLU A 15 -3.89 13.26 -6.92
C GLU A 15 -3.10 14.26 -6.08
N HIS A 16 -2.49 13.77 -5.00
CA HIS A 16 -1.73 14.59 -4.08
C HIS A 16 -0.30 14.67 -4.61
N GLU A 17 0.09 15.83 -5.16
CA GLU A 17 1.50 16.22 -5.42
C GLU A 17 2.32 16.39 -4.12
N ALA A 18 1.78 15.89 -3.01
CA ALA A 18 2.14 16.26 -1.66
C ALA A 18 3.32 15.39 -1.21
N THR A 19 4.54 15.88 -1.43
CA THR A 19 5.82 15.35 -0.96
C THR A 19 5.97 15.43 0.57
N PHE A 20 4.92 15.11 1.34
CA PHE A 20 4.97 15.16 2.80
C PHE A 20 5.43 13.84 3.39
N ALA A 21 6.16 13.92 4.49
CA ALA A 21 6.46 12.77 5.33
C ALA A 21 5.17 12.29 6.00
N ILE A 22 4.56 11.24 5.45
CA ILE A 22 3.43 10.54 6.05
C ILE A 22 3.94 9.79 7.29
N ARG A 23 3.29 9.99 8.43
CA ARG A 23 3.66 9.25 9.64
C ARG A 23 3.00 7.87 9.64
N PRO A 24 3.60 6.83 10.24
CA PRO A 24 3.00 5.50 10.31
C PRO A 24 1.63 5.47 10.97
N ASP A 25 1.38 6.34 11.95
CA ASP A 25 0.11 6.47 12.67
C ASP A 25 -0.94 7.31 11.92
N THR A 26 -0.61 7.88 10.76
CA THR A 26 -1.58 8.64 9.95
C THR A 26 -2.73 7.73 9.53
N PRO A 27 -3.98 8.03 9.94
CA PRO A 27 -5.15 7.27 9.52
C PRO A 27 -5.34 7.39 8.02
N LEU A 28 -5.63 6.28 7.35
CA LEU A 28 -5.86 6.30 5.90
C LEU A 28 -7.05 7.20 5.53
N SER A 29 -8.06 7.27 6.38
CA SER A 29 -9.22 8.16 6.23
C SER A 29 -8.85 9.65 6.14
N SER A 30 -7.64 10.04 6.57
CA SER A 30 -7.13 11.41 6.47
C SER A 30 -6.78 11.81 5.02
N PHE A 31 -6.52 10.85 4.14
CA PHE A 31 -6.26 11.11 2.72
C PHE A 31 -7.54 11.28 1.90
N GLY A 32 -8.68 10.78 2.40
CA GLY A 32 -9.97 10.86 1.75
C GLY A 32 -10.86 9.63 2.03
N PRO A 33 -11.94 9.42 1.25
CA PRO A 33 -12.86 8.29 1.44
C PRO A 33 -12.22 6.99 0.97
N ILE A 34 -11.39 6.39 1.83
CA ILE A 34 -10.59 5.21 1.54
C ILE A 34 -11.43 4.03 1.03
N ASP A 35 -12.61 3.79 1.61
CA ASP A 35 -13.51 2.71 1.18
C ASP A 35 -13.94 2.84 -0.30
N GLN A 36 -13.99 4.07 -0.83
CA GLN A 36 -14.39 4.32 -2.22
C GLN A 36 -13.23 4.19 -3.20
N VAL A 37 -12.00 4.37 -2.72
CA VAL A 37 -10.79 4.37 -3.56
C VAL A 37 -9.89 3.15 -3.31
N TRP A 38 -10.29 2.25 -2.42
CA TRP A 38 -9.49 1.12 -1.99
C TRP A 38 -9.03 0.24 -3.16
N VAL A 39 -9.94 -0.07 -4.08
CA VAL A 39 -9.63 -0.85 -5.29
C VAL A 39 -8.56 -0.17 -6.14
N MET A 40 -8.61 1.15 -6.25
CA MET A 40 -7.60 1.93 -6.98
C MET A 40 -6.26 1.95 -6.25
N LEU A 41 -6.29 2.05 -4.91
CA LEU A 41 -5.10 1.99 -4.05
C LEU A 41 -4.40 0.64 -4.17
N VAL A 42 -5.13 -0.46 -4.03
CA VAL A 42 -4.58 -1.82 -4.20
C VAL A 42 -3.98 -1.98 -5.59
N ARG A 43 -4.68 -1.51 -6.63
CA ARG A 43 -4.17 -1.56 -8.00
C ARG A 43 -2.87 -0.76 -8.16
N ALA A 44 -2.80 0.46 -7.62
CA ALA A 44 -1.60 1.29 -7.71
C ALA A 44 -0.41 0.68 -6.96
N ILE A 45 -0.65 0.05 -5.80
CA ILE A 45 0.36 -0.70 -5.05
C ILE A 45 0.84 -1.91 -5.87
N PHE A 46 -0.09 -2.65 -6.49
CA PHE A 46 0.23 -3.80 -7.34
C PHE A 46 1.06 -3.39 -8.57
N GLU A 47 0.63 -2.36 -9.31
CA GLU A 47 1.35 -1.85 -10.47
C GLU A 47 2.78 -1.40 -10.08
N GLY A 48 2.92 -0.64 -8.99
CA GLY A 48 4.23 -0.21 -8.48
C GLY A 48 5.11 -1.36 -7.94
N ALA A 49 4.51 -2.46 -7.49
CA ALA A 49 5.24 -3.65 -7.04
C ALA A 49 5.73 -4.47 -8.23
N GLN A 50 4.91 -4.62 -9.27
CA GLN A 50 5.31 -5.31 -10.51
C GLN A 50 6.46 -4.59 -11.23
N GLU A 51 6.47 -3.25 -11.23
CA GLU A 51 7.61 -2.46 -11.74
C GLU A 51 8.93 -2.78 -11.01
N ARG A 52 8.84 -3.29 -9.79
CA ARG A 52 9.99 -3.72 -8.96
C ARG A 52 10.24 -5.23 -9.02
N GLY A 53 9.51 -5.97 -9.85
CA GLY A 53 9.61 -7.43 -9.97
C GLY A 53 9.01 -8.19 -8.79
N LEU A 54 8.11 -7.56 -8.03
CA LEU A 54 7.39 -8.19 -6.93
C LEU A 54 5.97 -8.54 -7.39
N ASP A 55 5.51 -9.75 -7.07
CA ASP A 55 4.10 -10.12 -7.20
C ASP A 55 3.47 -10.06 -5.80
N ILE A 56 2.51 -9.16 -5.62
CA ILE A 56 1.81 -8.98 -4.35
C ILE A 56 0.32 -9.12 -4.58
N LYS A 57 -0.36 -9.84 -3.69
CA LYS A 57 -1.80 -10.03 -3.80
C LYS A 57 -2.46 -9.62 -2.49
N ILE A 58 -3.16 -8.49 -2.52
CA ILE A 58 -3.96 -8.00 -1.39
C ILE A 58 -5.38 -8.52 -1.58
N THR A 59 -5.93 -9.20 -0.57
CA THR A 59 -7.30 -9.74 -0.60
C THR A 59 -8.24 -8.91 0.28
N ASP A 60 -9.56 -8.98 0.07
CA ASP A 60 -10.55 -8.27 0.91
C ASP A 60 -10.42 -8.58 2.42
N ALA A 61 -9.93 -9.77 2.77
CA ALA A 61 -9.65 -10.14 4.15
C ALA A 61 -8.46 -9.39 4.75
N ASP A 62 -7.41 -9.12 3.96
CA ASP A 62 -6.25 -8.33 4.40
C ASP A 62 -6.62 -6.85 4.61
N ILE A 63 -7.68 -6.40 3.95
CA ILE A 63 -8.09 -4.99 3.87
C ILE A 63 -8.87 -4.57 5.11
N GLY A 64 -9.75 -5.44 5.61
CA GLY A 64 -10.62 -5.14 6.75
C GLY A 64 -9.88 -4.80 8.05
N GLU A 65 -8.59 -5.12 8.14
CA GLU A 65 -7.75 -4.87 9.33
C GLU A 65 -6.87 -3.62 9.21
N VAL A 66 -6.76 -2.99 8.03
CA VAL A 66 -5.83 -1.88 7.79
C VAL A 66 -6.52 -0.53 8.00
N GLN A 67 -6.03 0.27 8.95
CA GLN A 67 -6.60 1.58 9.28
C GLN A 67 -5.62 2.74 9.07
N THR A 68 -4.31 2.46 9.15
CA THR A 68 -3.25 3.46 9.12
C THR A 68 -2.27 3.23 7.98
N PHE A 69 -1.51 4.27 7.63
CA PHE A 69 -0.43 4.18 6.65
C PHE A 69 0.59 3.10 7.03
N GLY A 70 1.01 3.05 8.29
CA GLY A 70 1.98 2.08 8.79
C GLY A 70 1.49 0.64 8.66
N GLU A 71 0.22 0.38 8.97
CA GLU A 71 -0.38 -0.95 8.81
C GLU A 71 -0.42 -1.37 7.32
N LEU A 72 -0.74 -0.44 6.41
CA LEU A 72 -0.70 -0.71 4.98
C LEU A 72 0.71 -1.03 4.49
N VAL A 73 1.72 -0.28 4.97
CA VAL A 73 3.13 -0.56 4.69
C VAL A 73 3.55 -1.93 5.22
N GLN A 74 3.15 -2.28 6.44
CA GLN A 74 3.43 -3.59 7.03
C GLN A 74 2.76 -4.73 6.28
N LEU A 75 1.52 -4.54 5.81
CA LEU A 75 0.81 -5.50 4.96
C LEU A 75 1.61 -5.76 3.67
N VAL A 76 1.98 -4.70 2.97
CA VAL A 76 2.76 -4.82 1.72
C VAL A 76 4.12 -5.44 1.98
N ASP A 77 4.78 -5.09 3.09
CA ASP A 77 6.05 -5.69 3.48
C ASP A 77 5.93 -7.19 3.71
N ARG A 78 4.93 -7.61 4.51
CA ARG A 78 4.61 -9.03 4.75
C ARG A 78 4.35 -9.79 3.46
N LEU A 79 3.55 -9.24 2.55
CA LEU A 79 3.21 -9.89 1.29
C LEU A 79 4.43 -9.99 0.36
N SER A 80 5.22 -8.92 0.25
CA SER A 80 6.45 -8.92 -0.55
C SER A 80 7.53 -9.86 0.01
N GLY A 81 7.62 -10.00 1.34
CA GLY A 81 8.60 -10.86 2.01
C GLY A 81 8.20 -12.32 2.09
N ALA A 82 6.90 -12.64 2.03
CA ALA A 82 6.41 -14.02 1.98
C ALA A 82 6.84 -14.73 0.68
N GLU A 83 6.79 -14.04 -0.45
CA GLU A 83 7.14 -14.57 -1.77
C GLU A 83 8.65 -14.84 -1.94
N VAL A 84 9.52 -14.01 -1.34
CA VAL A 84 10.99 -14.17 -1.41
C VAL A 84 11.46 -15.48 -0.74
N ARG A 85 10.66 -16.05 0.17
CA ARG A 85 11.02 -17.27 0.92
C ARG A 85 10.64 -18.58 0.23
N THR A 86 9.94 -18.55 -0.91
CA THR A 86 9.42 -19.75 -1.56
C THR A 86 10.40 -20.39 -2.56
N ILE A 87 11.67 -19.96 -2.57
CA ILE A 87 12.72 -20.54 -3.43
C ILE A 87 13.86 -21.08 -2.54
N SER A 88 13.76 -22.34 -2.13
CA SER A 88 14.85 -23.16 -1.61
C SER A 88 14.57 -24.63 -1.90
#